data_AF-A0AA97E075-F1
#
_entry.id   AF-A0AA97E075-F1
#
_cell.length_a   1.000
_cell.length_b   1.000
_cell.length_c   1.000
_cell.angle_alpha   90.00
_cell.angle_beta   90.00
_cell.angle_gamma   90.00
#
_symmetry.space_group_name_H-M   'P 1'
#
loop_
_entity.id
_entity.type
_entity.pdbx_description
1 polymer ?
#
loop_
_entity_poly.entity_id
_entity_poly.type
_entity_poly.pdbx_seq_one_letter_code
_entity_poly.pdbx_strand_id
1 'polypeptide(L)'
;MIDTPIIEEINAWTTPLFVTTMPDHDFLKEALLAAVYQQKSLQTTAIESRIAPKAKHALHESTLDFLEIADANIMEAKRVFEELILEVAASVNQAFWPEDMEADAHIIESWYHVTQSGGYHDVHSHPNCSWCGIYYLEPWRC
;
A
#
# COMPACT_ATOMS: atom_id res chain seq x y z
N MET A 1 -2.89 -56.87 5.50
CA MET A 1 -2.94 -55.43 5.85
C MET A 1 -3.04 -54.67 4.55
N ILE A 2 -4.07 -53.85 4.39
CA ILE A 2 -4.21 -52.99 3.22
C ILE A 2 -3.39 -51.75 3.55
N ASP A 3 -2.22 -51.63 2.93
CA ASP A 3 -1.34 -50.47 3.06
C ASP A 3 -2.08 -49.29 2.44
N THR A 4 -2.72 -48.49 3.29
CA THR A 4 -3.48 -47.34 2.82
C THR A 4 -2.50 -46.20 2.59
N PRO A 5 -2.44 -45.60 1.39
CA PRO A 5 -1.48 -44.53 1.11
C PRO A 5 -1.71 -43.35 2.06
N ILE A 6 -0.62 -42.84 2.62
CA ILE A 6 -0.62 -41.60 3.41
C ILE A 6 -0.54 -40.44 2.43
N ILE A 7 -1.51 -39.54 2.50
CA ILE A 7 -1.50 -38.26 1.78
C ILE A 7 -1.14 -37.18 2.80
N GLU A 8 -0.07 -36.44 2.51
CA GLU A 8 0.37 -35.29 3.32
C GLU A 8 0.18 -34.00 2.51
N GLU A 9 -0.33 -32.96 3.16
CA GLU A 9 -0.44 -31.62 2.59
C GLU A 9 0.86 -30.85 2.80
N ILE A 10 1.43 -30.30 1.74
CA ILE A 10 2.64 -29.47 1.79
C ILE A 10 2.25 -28.03 1.44
N ASN A 11 2.35 -27.13 2.42
CA ASN A 11 2.16 -25.70 2.24
C ASN A 11 3.51 -24.98 2.04
N ALA A 12 4.14 -25.21 0.89
CA ALA A 12 5.42 -24.60 0.51
C ALA A 12 5.23 -23.57 -0.63
N TRP A 13 6.01 -22.49 -0.59
CA TRP A 13 6.00 -21.40 -1.60
C TRP A 13 4.65 -20.69 -1.74
N THR A 14 3.95 -20.48 -0.62
CA THR A 14 2.72 -19.69 -0.62
C THR A 14 3.01 -18.21 -0.88
N THR A 15 2.08 -17.53 -1.57
CA THR A 15 2.09 -16.07 -1.73
C THR A 15 0.95 -15.52 -0.88
N PRO A 16 1.19 -15.16 0.39
CA PRO A 16 0.15 -14.62 1.25
C PRO A 16 -0.28 -13.23 0.79
N LEU A 17 -1.57 -12.94 0.90
CA LEU A 17 -2.15 -11.61 0.74
C LEU A 17 -2.73 -11.17 2.09
N PHE A 18 -2.42 -9.94 2.50
CA PHE A 18 -2.87 -9.38 3.76
C PHE A 18 -3.88 -8.27 3.52
N VAL A 19 -4.93 -8.25 4.32
CA VAL A 19 -5.97 -7.21 4.31
C VAL A 19 -6.26 -6.82 5.75
N THR A 20 -6.30 -5.53 6.02
CA THR A 20 -6.65 -4.98 7.34
C THR A 20 -7.43 -3.68 7.17
N THR A 21 -7.97 -3.17 8.27
CA THR A 21 -8.62 -1.86 8.33
C THR A 21 -7.70 -0.89 9.07
N MET A 22 -7.54 0.32 8.53
CA MET A 22 -6.82 1.37 9.24
C MET A 22 -7.65 1.80 10.47
N PRO A 23 -7.13 1.66 11.71
CA PRO A 23 -7.90 1.94 12.92
C PRO A 23 -8.46 3.36 12.98
N ASP A 24 -7.67 4.34 12.52
CA ASP A 24 -8.00 5.76 12.55
C ASP A 24 -8.54 6.29 11.22
N HIS A 25 -9.09 5.42 10.36
CA HIS A 25 -9.62 5.81 9.05
C HIS A 25 -10.61 6.96 9.18
N ASP A 26 -11.67 6.80 9.97
CA ASP A 26 -12.73 7.81 10.11
C ASP A 26 -12.23 9.14 10.66
N PHE A 27 -11.18 9.11 11.49
CA PHE A 27 -10.58 10.31 12.06
C PHE A 27 -9.71 11.06 11.04
N LEU A 28 -8.88 10.34 10.28
CA LEU A 28 -7.92 10.93 9.34
C LEU A 28 -8.52 11.21 7.96
N LYS A 29 -9.60 10.53 7.59
CA LYS A 29 -10.16 10.52 6.24
C LYS A 29 -10.35 11.91 5.64
N GLU A 30 -11.06 12.80 6.33
CA GLU A 30 -11.39 14.12 5.78
C GLU A 30 -10.14 14.98 5.56
N ALA A 31 -9.17 14.91 6.46
CA ALA A 31 -7.90 15.63 6.33
C ALA A 31 -7.07 15.10 5.16
N LEU A 32 -6.96 13.77 5.03
CA LEU A 32 -6.25 13.14 3.93
C LEU A 32 -6.91 13.44 2.58
N LEU A 33 -8.25 13.39 2.51
CA LEU A 33 -9.00 13.75 1.29
C LEU A 33 -8.75 15.20 0.92
N ALA A 34 -8.80 16.12 1.88
CA ALA A 34 -8.52 17.53 1.64
C ALA A 34 -7.10 17.73 1.07
N ALA A 35 -6.09 17.06 1.63
CA ALA A 35 -4.71 17.11 1.14
C ALA A 35 -4.58 16.57 -0.29
N VAL A 36 -5.19 15.41 -0.58
CA VAL A 36 -5.21 14.81 -1.93
C VAL A 36 -5.85 15.77 -2.93
N TYR A 37 -7.03 16.32 -2.63
CA TYR A 37 -7.73 17.21 -3.56
C TYR A 37 -7.05 18.57 -3.70
N GLN A 38 -6.42 19.07 -2.65
CA GLN A 38 -5.59 20.27 -2.72
C GLN A 38 -4.41 20.06 -3.68
N GLN A 39 -3.62 19.00 -3.50
CA GLN A 39 -2.51 18.70 -4.40
C GLN A 39 -2.99 18.47 -5.84
N LYS A 40 -4.07 17.71 -6.01
CA LYS A 40 -4.70 17.46 -7.32
C LYS A 40 -5.11 18.76 -8.02
N SER A 41 -5.60 19.75 -7.29
CA SER A 41 -5.99 21.05 -7.86
C SER A 41 -4.81 21.87 -8.40
N LEU A 42 -3.60 21.58 -7.91
CA LEU A 42 -2.35 22.23 -8.31
C LEU A 42 -1.60 21.46 -9.42
N GLN A 43 -2.04 20.24 -9.74
CA GLN A 43 -1.42 19.42 -10.78
C GLN A 43 -1.52 20.08 -12.16
N THR A 44 -0.45 19.93 -12.94
CA THR A 44 -0.40 20.43 -14.32
C THR A 44 -0.68 19.33 -15.33
N THR A 45 -0.49 18.08 -14.94
CA THR A 45 -0.78 16.89 -15.75
C THR A 45 -1.53 15.86 -14.90
N ALA A 46 -2.25 14.94 -15.56
CA ALA A 46 -2.94 13.86 -14.86
C ALA A 46 -1.97 12.93 -14.12
N ILE A 47 -0.81 12.63 -14.72
CA ILE A 47 0.21 11.75 -14.12
C ILE A 47 1.43 12.59 -13.76
N GLU A 48 1.43 13.18 -12.57
CA GLU A 48 2.45 14.16 -12.15
C GLU A 48 3.81 13.48 -11.89
N SER A 49 3.83 12.20 -11.49
CA SER A 49 5.04 11.38 -11.39
C SER A 49 5.78 11.21 -12.73
N ARG A 50 5.06 11.35 -13.86
CA ARG A 50 5.51 11.02 -15.23
C ARG A 50 5.93 9.56 -15.44
N ILE A 51 5.64 8.68 -14.48
CA ILE A 51 5.95 7.25 -14.57
C ILE A 51 4.86 6.54 -15.36
N ALA A 52 5.26 5.84 -16.43
CA ALA A 52 4.40 5.00 -17.27
C ALA A 52 3.02 5.63 -17.61
N PRO A 53 2.93 6.89 -18.10
CA PRO A 53 1.64 7.56 -18.31
C PRO A 53 0.73 6.84 -19.31
N LYS A 54 1.28 6.01 -20.21
CA LYS A 54 0.51 5.21 -21.18
C LYS A 54 -0.16 3.97 -20.57
N ALA A 55 0.28 3.54 -19.38
CA ALA A 55 -0.29 2.41 -18.65
C ALA A 55 -1.49 2.81 -17.77
N LYS A 56 -1.88 4.08 -17.83
CA LYS A 56 -2.85 4.71 -16.94
C LYS A 56 -3.91 5.43 -17.76
N HIS A 57 -5.17 5.31 -17.36
CA HIS A 57 -6.28 5.95 -18.05
C HIS A 57 -7.27 6.52 -17.05
N ALA A 58 -7.82 7.70 -17.36
CA ALA A 58 -8.85 8.41 -16.58
C ALA A 58 -8.59 8.39 -15.05
N LEU A 59 -7.35 8.67 -14.65
CA LEU A 59 -6.95 8.83 -13.26
C LEU A 59 -5.95 9.96 -13.09
N HIS A 60 -5.89 10.51 -11.88
CA HIS A 60 -4.82 11.43 -11.46
C HIS A 60 -3.84 10.71 -10.52
N GLU A 61 -2.55 10.98 -10.67
CA GLU A 61 -1.47 10.44 -9.84
C GLU A 61 -0.54 11.56 -9.39
N SER A 62 -0.17 11.58 -8.10
CA SER A 62 0.79 12.54 -7.54
C SER A 62 2.25 12.20 -7.88
N THR A 63 3.18 13.00 -7.37
CA THR A 63 4.57 12.61 -7.17
C THR A 63 4.68 11.53 -6.08
N LEU A 64 5.86 10.92 -5.94
CA LEU A 64 6.09 9.71 -5.12
C LEU A 64 6.43 10.01 -3.65
N ASP A 65 6.10 11.21 -3.17
CA ASP A 65 6.47 11.76 -1.87
C ASP A 65 5.25 12.17 -1.02
N PHE A 66 4.06 11.60 -1.27
CA PHE A 66 2.83 12.03 -0.60
C PHE A 66 2.90 11.92 0.93
N LEU A 67 3.44 10.83 1.47
CA LEU A 67 3.60 10.62 2.90
C LEU A 67 4.79 11.37 3.52
N GLU A 68 5.59 12.09 2.71
CA GLU A 68 6.68 12.97 3.20
C GLU A 68 6.19 14.41 3.44
N ILE A 69 4.95 14.72 3.11
CA ILE A 69 4.38 16.05 3.34
C ILE A 69 4.34 16.33 4.85
N ALA A 70 4.85 17.50 5.24
CA ALA A 70 4.85 17.98 6.61
C ALA A 70 3.46 18.45 7.09
N ASP A 71 2.50 17.52 7.10
CA ASP A 71 1.16 17.67 7.69
C ASP A 71 0.97 16.62 8.80
N ALA A 72 0.41 17.03 9.93
CA ALA A 72 0.29 16.16 11.10
C ALA A 72 -0.56 14.90 10.84
N ASN A 73 -1.61 15.00 10.01
CA ASN A 73 -2.48 13.86 9.70
C ASN A 73 -1.79 12.91 8.71
N ILE A 74 -1.01 13.45 7.78
CA ILE A 74 -0.22 12.64 6.83
C ILE A 74 0.90 11.90 7.55
N MET A 75 1.61 12.58 8.45
CA MET A 75 2.64 11.96 9.28
C MET A 75 2.07 10.84 10.15
N GLU A 76 0.89 11.05 10.73
CA GLU A 76 0.21 10.02 11.51
C GLU A 76 -0.23 8.84 10.63
N ALA A 77 -0.76 9.10 9.43
CA ALA A 77 -1.08 8.04 8.48
C ALA A 77 0.16 7.23 8.08
N LYS A 78 1.29 7.89 7.82
CA LYS A 78 2.58 7.24 7.53
C LYS A 78 3.00 6.32 8.68
N ARG A 79 3.00 6.83 9.91
CA ARG A 79 3.34 6.05 11.12
C ARG A 79 2.49 4.78 11.21
N VAL A 80 1.17 4.91 11.08
CA VAL A 80 0.25 3.76 11.14
C VAL A 80 0.51 2.77 10.00
N PHE A 81 0.78 3.24 8.77
CA PHE A 81 1.09 2.33 7.65
C PHE A 81 2.41 1.59 7.84
N GLU A 82 3.44 2.26 8.35
CA GLU A 82 4.73 1.62 8.68
C GLU A 82 4.55 0.56 9.77
N GLU A 83 3.78 0.85 10.82
CA GLU A 83 3.46 -0.13 11.87
C GLU A 83 2.70 -1.35 11.32
N LEU A 84 1.71 -1.14 10.44
CA LEU A 84 0.96 -2.23 9.82
C LEU A 84 1.84 -3.09 8.89
N ILE A 85 2.74 -2.47 8.13
CA ILE A 85 3.69 -3.19 7.27
C ILE A 85 4.70 -3.98 8.11
N LEU A 86 5.17 -3.41 9.21
CA LEU A 86 6.07 -4.09 10.13
C LEU A 86 5.41 -5.33 10.75
N GLU A 87 4.14 -5.23 11.18
CA GLU A 87 3.38 -6.37 11.70
C GLU A 87 3.25 -7.48 10.65
N VAL A 88 2.94 -7.12 9.40
CA VAL A 88 2.89 -8.09 8.28
C VAL A 88 4.26 -8.74 8.08
N ALA A 89 5.33 -7.95 7.99
CA ALA A 89 6.68 -8.45 7.79
C ALA A 89 7.14 -9.37 8.93
N ALA A 90 6.82 -9.02 10.18
CA ALA A 90 7.10 -9.85 11.36
C ALA A 90 6.33 -11.16 11.30
N SER A 91 5.04 -11.12 10.97
CA SER A 91 4.18 -12.32 10.95
C SER A 91 4.71 -13.44 10.02
N VAL A 92 5.44 -13.09 8.96
CA VAL A 92 6.00 -14.05 8.01
C VAL A 92 7.50 -14.30 8.19
N ASN A 93 8.26 -13.35 8.75
CA ASN A 93 9.72 -13.43 8.78
C ASN A 93 10.33 -13.54 10.18
N GLN A 94 9.60 -13.20 11.25
CA GLN A 94 10.18 -13.05 12.60
C GLN A 94 10.86 -14.34 13.10
N ALA A 95 10.31 -15.51 12.77
CA ALA A 95 10.89 -16.80 13.14
C ALA A 95 12.29 -17.06 12.51
N PHE A 96 12.67 -16.27 11.51
CA PHE A 96 13.95 -16.36 10.80
C PHE A 96 14.91 -15.21 11.14
N TRP A 97 14.49 -14.26 11.99
CA TRP A 97 15.36 -13.18 12.44
C TRP A 97 16.38 -13.68 13.47
N PRO A 98 17.59 -13.10 13.52
CA PRO A 98 18.51 -13.33 14.62
C PRO A 98 17.89 -12.99 15.98
N GLU A 99 18.34 -13.69 17.02
CA GLU A 99 17.99 -13.37 18.41
C GLU A 99 18.38 -11.90 18.71
N ASP A 100 17.50 -11.18 19.39
CA ASP A 100 17.62 -9.74 19.72
C ASP A 100 17.62 -8.76 18.54
N MET A 101 17.18 -9.16 17.33
CA MET A 101 16.96 -8.22 16.23
C MET A 101 15.71 -7.36 16.44
N GLU A 102 15.86 -6.05 16.29
CA GLU A 102 14.77 -5.10 16.09
C GLU A 102 14.66 -4.76 14.59
N ALA A 103 13.43 -4.62 14.11
CA ALA A 103 13.14 -4.31 12.72
C ALA A 103 12.20 -3.12 12.63
N ASP A 104 12.43 -2.26 11.63
CA ASP A 104 11.60 -1.13 11.30
C ASP A 104 11.11 -1.25 9.85
N ALA A 105 9.90 -0.77 9.59
CA ALA A 105 9.41 -0.58 8.23
C ALA A 105 9.52 0.90 7.84
N HIS A 106 9.97 1.15 6.62
CA HIS A 106 10.09 2.50 6.08
C HIS A 106 9.43 2.58 4.71
N ILE A 107 8.47 3.48 4.56
CA ILE A 107 7.85 3.76 3.27
C ILE A 107 8.74 4.76 2.52
N ILE A 108 9.39 4.29 1.46
CA ILE A 108 10.33 5.09 0.65
C ILE A 108 9.67 5.82 -0.52
N GLU A 109 8.50 5.35 -0.97
CA GLU A 109 7.72 5.94 -2.05
C GLU A 109 6.23 5.83 -1.70
N SER A 110 5.49 6.91 -1.92
CA SER A 110 4.04 6.95 -1.69
C SER A 110 3.36 7.98 -2.57
N TRP A 111 2.20 7.62 -3.12
CA TRP A 111 1.44 8.49 -4.01
C TRP A 111 -0.05 8.16 -3.89
N TYR A 112 -0.91 9.10 -4.30
CA TYR A 112 -2.33 8.83 -4.42
C TYR A 112 -2.72 8.53 -5.87
N HIS A 113 -3.82 7.79 -6.01
CA HIS A 113 -4.61 7.74 -7.25
C HIS A 113 -6.00 8.29 -7.00
N VAL A 114 -6.43 9.25 -7.83
CA VAL A 114 -7.84 9.66 -7.92
C VAL A 114 -8.38 9.15 -9.25
N THR A 115 -8.99 7.97 -9.21
CA THR A 115 -9.53 7.27 -10.39
C THR A 115 -10.93 7.76 -10.71
N GLN A 116 -11.20 8.03 -11.99
CA GLN A 116 -12.50 8.47 -12.49
C GLN A 116 -13.25 7.32 -13.15
N SER A 117 -14.49 7.57 -13.56
CA SER A 117 -15.30 6.57 -14.28
C SER A 117 -14.57 6.03 -15.50
N GLY A 118 -14.43 4.70 -15.57
CA GLY A 118 -13.69 4.01 -16.63
C GLY A 118 -12.17 4.05 -16.50
N GLY A 119 -11.63 4.62 -15.41
CA GLY A 119 -10.19 4.68 -15.16
C GLY A 119 -9.57 3.35 -14.75
N TYR A 120 -8.30 3.17 -15.12
CA TYR A 120 -7.54 1.95 -14.83
C TYR A 120 -6.03 2.24 -14.75
N HIS A 121 -5.31 1.30 -14.13
CA HIS A 121 -3.85 1.20 -14.18
C HIS A 121 -3.50 -0.24 -14.58
N ASP A 122 -2.71 -0.39 -15.64
CA ASP A 122 -2.34 -1.70 -16.17
C ASP A 122 -1.57 -2.56 -15.15
N VAL A 123 -1.56 -3.87 -15.38
CA VAL A 123 -0.81 -4.84 -14.58
C VAL A 123 0.68 -4.51 -14.60
N HIS A 124 1.29 -4.47 -13.42
CA HIS A 124 2.72 -4.22 -13.23
C HIS A 124 3.19 -4.79 -11.89
N SER A 125 4.50 -4.68 -11.65
CA SER A 125 5.13 -4.96 -10.36
C SER A 125 5.96 -3.75 -9.91
N HIS A 126 6.26 -3.68 -8.62
CA HIS A 126 7.14 -2.68 -8.02
C HIS A 126 8.51 -3.30 -7.77
N PRO A 127 9.52 -3.02 -8.63
CA PRO A 127 10.87 -3.51 -8.39
C PRO A 127 11.48 -2.82 -7.16
N ASN A 128 12.44 -3.49 -6.51
CA ASN A 128 13.21 -2.98 -5.36
C ASN A 128 12.39 -2.67 -4.10
N CYS A 129 11.15 -3.12 -4.01
CA CYS A 129 10.33 -3.04 -2.81
C CYS A 129 10.16 -4.43 -2.20
N SER A 130 10.33 -4.55 -0.88
CA SER A 130 10.06 -5.80 -0.15
C SER A 130 8.56 -6.02 0.04
N TRP A 131 7.83 -4.94 0.32
CA TRP A 131 6.38 -4.91 0.47
C TRP A 131 5.79 -3.72 -0.27
N CYS A 132 4.57 -3.89 -0.77
CA CYS A 132 3.77 -2.83 -1.35
C CYS A 132 2.35 -2.94 -0.81
N GLY A 133 1.66 -1.80 -0.68
CA GLY A 133 0.32 -1.74 -0.13
C GLY A 133 -0.54 -0.73 -0.87
N ILE A 134 -1.86 -0.95 -0.82
CA ILE A 134 -2.86 -0.01 -1.30
C ILE A 134 -3.79 0.29 -0.13
N TYR A 135 -3.93 1.58 0.18
CA TYR A 135 -4.91 2.06 1.14
C TYR A 135 -6.06 2.75 0.41
N TYR A 136 -7.27 2.23 0.59
CA TYR A 136 -8.48 2.82 0.02
C TYR A 136 -9.00 3.95 0.92
N LEU A 137 -8.66 5.18 0.56
CA LEU A 137 -9.11 6.37 1.29
C LEU A 137 -10.60 6.68 1.08
N GLU A 138 -11.07 6.62 -0.17
CA GLU A 138 -12.50 6.76 -0.50
C GLU A 138 -12.84 5.76 -1.62
N PRO A 139 -13.31 4.56 -1.28
CA PRO A 139 -13.80 3.62 -2.28
C PRO A 139 -15.14 4.11 -2.86
N TRP A 140 -15.35 3.90 -4.17
CA TRP A 140 -16.64 4.20 -4.79
C TRP A 140 -17.74 3.37 -4.14
N ARG A 141 -18.87 4.01 -3.82
CA ARG A 141 -20.07 3.31 -3.36
C ARG A 141 -20.97 3.04 -4.56
N CYS A 142 -21.21 1.76 -4.81
CA CYS A 142 -22.11 1.24 -5.83
C CYS A 142 -23.55 1.74 -5.62
#